data_AF-A0A3F3PJP6-F1
#
_entry.id   AF-A0A3F3PJP6-F1
#
_cell.length_a   1.000
_cell.length_b   1.000
_cell.length_c   1.000
_cell.angle_alpha   90.00
_cell.angle_beta   90.00
_cell.angle_gamma   90.00
#
_symmetry.space_group_name_H-M   'P 1'
#
loop_
_entity.id
_entity.type
_entity.pdbx_description
1 polymer ?
#
loop_
_entity_poly.entity_id
_entity_poly.type
_entity_poly.pdbx_seq_one_letter_code
_entity_poly.pdbx_strand_id
1 'polypeptide(L)'
;MAEKEVPLTAVKVEALVVMKIIKHGSQAFPTTATGSIVGMDVDGTLEITNSFPFPVVEVPAESHFDNAAPNPAAAAPRAKANAAYEAEMVRMMREVNVDANNVGWYTSANMGNFINMNVIENQFFYQKEMNERTVALVHDVSRSAQGSLSLRAFRLSPKFMAAFKENKFTSEELQKSNLRYQDILVELPVEIHNSHLITSFIHQLQTPTQATPSDLPPSLAALESSQYAKSSVLAPNFDNLSLSIDPFLEKNCDLLLDSIEVHHTETNNFQYYQRSLAREQAKITAWQNKRKTENASRAALKQPLLPEDEWQRLFKLPQEPSRLDSMLNSRQVEQYARQVDSFVSATTGKMFAVKGNLLPGETAK
;
A
#
# COMPACT_ATOMS: atom_id res chain seq x y z
N MET A 1 37.49 7.10 -0.53
CA MET A 1 36.65 7.33 0.66
C MET A 1 35.29 6.77 0.32
N ALA A 2 34.80 5.76 1.04
CA ALA A 2 33.42 5.32 0.86
C ALA A 2 32.52 6.44 1.41
N GLU A 3 31.70 7.03 0.54
CA GLU A 3 30.65 7.95 0.98
C GLU A 3 29.81 7.25 2.05
N LYS A 4 29.62 7.94 3.17
CA LYS A 4 28.78 7.46 4.26
C LYS A 4 27.35 7.50 3.74
N GLU A 5 26.77 6.35 3.38
CA GLU A 5 25.42 6.29 2.82
C GLU A 5 24.41 6.93 3.78
N VAL A 6 23.88 8.10 3.40
CA VAL A 6 22.86 8.83 4.17
C VAL A 6 21.52 8.13 3.93
N PRO A 7 20.78 7.67 4.94
CA PRO A 7 19.50 7.00 4.71
C PRO A 7 18.50 7.91 4.00
N LEU A 8 17.64 7.37 3.13
CA LEU A 8 16.55 8.12 2.50
C LEU A 8 15.61 8.71 3.55
N THR A 9 15.47 10.04 3.56
CA THR A 9 14.63 10.79 4.51
C THR A 9 13.36 11.35 3.88
N ALA A 10 13.38 11.65 2.59
CA ALA A 10 12.27 12.29 1.90
C ALA A 10 12.21 11.88 0.42
N VAL A 11 11.05 12.07 -0.19
CA VAL A 11 10.82 11.86 -1.62
C VAL A 11 10.28 13.14 -2.22
N LYS A 12 10.98 13.65 -3.23
CA LYS A 12 10.59 14.84 -3.99
C LYS A 12 10.10 14.40 -5.35
N VAL A 13 8.86 14.72 -5.69
CA VAL A 13 8.20 14.25 -6.91
C VAL A 13 7.89 15.43 -7.81
N GLU A 14 8.36 15.38 -9.05
CA GLU A 14 7.98 16.36 -10.07
C GLU A 14 6.48 16.29 -10.37
N ALA A 15 5.81 17.43 -10.50
CA ALA A 15 4.36 17.46 -10.74
C ALA A 15 3.94 16.71 -12.02
N LEU A 16 4.81 16.63 -13.03
CA LEU A 16 4.56 15.83 -14.23
C LEU A 16 4.36 14.35 -13.91
N VAL A 17 5.16 13.80 -12.99
CA VAL A 17 5.04 12.41 -12.53
C VAL A 17 3.71 12.19 -11.83
N VAL A 18 3.34 13.11 -10.94
CA VAL A 18 2.06 13.09 -10.24
C VAL A 18 0.90 13.08 -11.24
N MET A 19 0.92 13.96 -12.25
CA MET A 19 -0.12 14.00 -13.29
C MET A 19 -0.20 12.71 -14.11
N LYS A 20 0.95 12.10 -14.47
CA LYS A 20 0.99 10.83 -15.19
C LYS A 20 0.38 9.70 -14.36
N ILE A 21 0.71 9.62 -13.08
CA ILE A 21 0.19 8.60 -12.16
C ILE A 21 -1.32 8.78 -11.96
N ILE A 22 -1.79 10.02 -11.73
CA ILE A 22 -3.23 10.32 -11.60
C ILE A 22 -3.95 9.91 -12.89
N LYS A 23 -3.47 10.35 -14.06
CA LYS A 23 -4.09 10.01 -15.35
C LYS A 23 -4.19 8.49 -15.53
N HIS A 24 -3.11 7.76 -15.26
CA HIS A 24 -3.09 6.30 -15.39
C HIS A 24 -4.06 5.64 -14.41
N GLY A 25 -4.02 6.04 -13.14
CA GLY A 25 -4.89 5.50 -12.09
C GLY A 25 -6.37 5.75 -12.36
N SER A 26 -6.73 6.95 -12.82
CA SER A 26 -8.11 7.29 -13.17
C SER A 26 -8.62 6.56 -14.41
N GLN A 27 -7.76 6.33 -15.42
CA GLN A 27 -8.15 5.61 -16.64
C GLN A 27 -8.30 4.10 -16.41
N ALA A 28 -7.47 3.52 -15.55
CA ALA A 28 -7.51 2.09 -15.23
C ALA A 28 -8.58 1.75 -14.18
N PHE A 29 -9.12 2.73 -13.45
CA PHE A 29 -10.10 2.50 -12.38
C PHE A 29 -11.32 1.73 -12.89
N PRO A 30 -11.78 0.65 -12.21
CA PRO A 30 -11.43 0.23 -10.85
C PRO A 30 -10.23 -0.73 -10.73
N THR A 31 -9.53 -1.04 -11.82
CA THR A 31 -8.37 -1.94 -11.81
C THR A 31 -7.10 -1.26 -11.28
N THR A 32 -6.17 -2.05 -10.75
CA THR A 32 -4.89 -1.56 -10.24
C THR A 32 -3.95 -1.21 -11.40
N ALA A 33 -3.54 0.05 -11.46
CA ALA A 33 -2.59 0.57 -12.43
C ALA A 33 -1.19 0.55 -11.80
N THR A 34 -0.21 -0.06 -12.45
CA THR A 34 1.18 -0.08 -11.96
C THR A 34 2.15 0.47 -13.00
N GLY A 35 3.30 0.95 -12.55
CA GLY A 35 4.35 1.43 -13.45
C GLY A 35 5.67 1.66 -12.73
N SER A 36 6.70 2.00 -13.51
CA SER A 36 8.03 2.31 -13.01
C SER A 36 8.20 3.81 -12.80
N ILE A 37 9.02 4.18 -11.82
CA ILE A 37 9.45 5.55 -11.57
C ILE A 37 10.96 5.66 -11.74
N VAL A 38 11.39 6.78 -12.31
CA VAL A 38 12.81 7.06 -12.55
C VAL A 38 13.21 8.40 -11.96
N GLY A 39 14.47 8.50 -11.58
CA GLY A 39 15.02 9.67 -10.91
C GLY A 39 16.39 9.42 -10.31
N MET A 40 16.79 10.23 -9.34
CA MET A 40 18.10 10.16 -8.69
C MET A 40 18.00 10.50 -7.21
N ASP A 41 18.89 9.94 -6.40
CA ASP A 41 19.06 10.34 -5.00
C ASP A 41 20.02 11.53 -4.91
N VAL A 42 19.58 12.59 -4.23
CA VAL A 42 20.38 13.79 -3.94
C VAL A 42 20.43 13.95 -2.42
N ASP A 43 21.57 13.60 -1.82
CA ASP A 43 21.86 13.75 -0.39
C ASP A 43 20.79 13.17 0.57
N GLY A 44 20.15 12.05 0.20
CA GLY A 44 19.12 11.40 1.02
C GLY A 44 17.68 11.84 0.69
N THR A 45 17.50 12.71 -0.29
CA THR A 45 16.20 13.03 -0.89
C THR A 45 16.10 12.39 -2.26
N LEU A 46 15.13 11.48 -2.43
CA LEU A 46 14.90 10.82 -3.70
C LEU A 46 14.10 11.74 -4.63
N GLU A 47 14.74 12.27 -5.66
CA GLU A 47 14.10 13.12 -6.68
C GLU A 47 13.55 12.24 -7.81
N ILE A 48 12.23 12.15 -7.89
CA ILE A 48 11.51 11.40 -8.93
C ILE A 48 11.13 12.36 -10.05
N THR A 49 11.80 12.21 -11.19
CA THR A 49 11.72 13.15 -12.33
C THR A 49 10.77 12.65 -13.42
N ASN A 50 10.61 11.34 -13.57
CA ASN A 50 9.73 10.77 -14.59
C ASN A 50 9.08 9.44 -14.17
N SER A 51 8.05 9.04 -14.92
CA SER A 51 7.37 7.76 -14.75
C SER A 51 6.78 7.25 -16.06
N PHE A 52 6.58 5.93 -16.13
CA PHE A 52 5.91 5.27 -17.24
C PHE A 52 5.11 4.04 -16.77
N PRO A 53 3.94 3.78 -17.36
CA PRO A 53 3.08 2.66 -16.97
C PRO A 53 3.66 1.32 -17.45
N PHE A 54 3.41 0.26 -16.70
CA PHE A 54 3.60 -1.10 -17.22
C PHE A 54 2.45 -1.45 -18.17
N PRO A 55 2.72 -2.20 -19.26
CA PRO A 55 1.68 -2.63 -20.17
C PRO A 55 0.72 -3.59 -19.46
N VAL A 56 -0.58 -3.42 -19.70
CA VAL A 56 -1.59 -4.39 -19.28
C VAL A 56 -1.44 -5.61 -20.18
N VAL A 57 -1.14 -6.77 -19.59
CA VAL A 57 -1.18 -8.04 -20.31
C VAL A 57 -2.64 -8.42 -20.49
N GLU A 58 -3.29 -7.89 -21.54
CA GLU A 58 -4.61 -8.35 -21.95
C GLU A 58 -4.47 -9.77 -22.51
N VAL A 59 -5.08 -10.74 -21.82
CA VAL A 59 -5.19 -12.10 -22.35
C VAL A 59 -6.19 -12.03 -23.52
N PRO A 60 -5.83 -12.43 -24.75
CA PRO A 60 -6.74 -12.35 -25.90
C PRO A 60 -8.05 -13.11 -25.65
N ALA A 61 -9.18 -12.48 -25.96
CA ALA A 61 -10.52 -13.04 -25.77
C ALA A 61 -10.84 -14.27 -26.65
N GLU A 62 -9.92 -14.73 -27.52
CA GLU A 62 -10.14 -15.84 -28.44
C GLU A 62 -9.85 -17.23 -27.86
N SER A 63 -9.34 -17.33 -26.63
CA SER A 63 -9.30 -18.61 -25.93
C SER A 63 -10.69 -18.91 -25.36
N HIS A 64 -11.46 -19.77 -26.03
CA HIS A 64 -12.73 -20.37 -25.56
C HIS A 64 -12.61 -21.19 -24.26
N PHE A 65 -11.53 -21.06 -23.50
CA PHE A 65 -11.33 -21.63 -22.19
C PHE A 65 -11.21 -20.51 -21.15
N ASP A 66 -12.29 -20.39 -20.38
CA ASP A 66 -12.40 -19.78 -19.06
C ASP A 66 -12.33 -18.25 -18.92
N ASN A 67 -13.32 -17.74 -18.20
CA ASN A 67 -13.29 -16.52 -17.38
C ASN A 67 -12.15 -16.63 -16.33
N ALA A 68 -10.90 -16.76 -16.77
CA ALA A 68 -9.75 -16.73 -15.89
C ALA A 68 -9.59 -15.29 -15.41
N ALA A 69 -9.81 -15.07 -14.10
CA ALA A 69 -9.51 -13.80 -13.46
C ALA A 69 -8.08 -13.36 -13.86
N PRO A 70 -7.86 -12.07 -14.20
CA PRO A 70 -6.54 -11.59 -14.59
C PRO A 70 -5.55 -11.97 -13.50
N ASN A 71 -4.50 -12.74 -13.85
CA ASN A 71 -3.53 -13.21 -12.88
C ASN A 71 -2.71 -12.01 -12.37
N PRO A 72 -2.93 -11.54 -11.12
CA PRO A 72 -2.28 -10.33 -10.61
C PRO A 72 -0.75 -10.49 -10.51
N ALA A 73 -0.25 -11.73 -10.44
CA ALA A 73 1.18 -12.01 -10.40
C ALA A 73 1.86 -11.86 -11.78
N ALA A 74 1.12 -12.03 -12.88
CA ALA A 74 1.64 -11.88 -14.24
C ALA A 74 1.80 -10.41 -14.64
N ALA A 75 0.91 -9.55 -14.14
CA ALA A 75 0.97 -8.09 -14.32
C ALA A 75 1.80 -7.38 -13.23
N ALA A 76 2.41 -8.13 -12.30
CA ALA A 76 3.16 -7.56 -11.20
C ALA A 76 4.43 -6.83 -11.70
N PRO A 77 4.81 -5.70 -11.10
CA PRO A 77 6.08 -5.03 -11.37
C PRO A 77 7.31 -5.95 -11.34
N ARG A 78 7.33 -6.97 -10.48
CA ARG A 78 8.42 -7.96 -10.38
C ARG A 78 8.42 -9.02 -11.50
N ALA A 79 7.40 -9.04 -12.38
CA ALA A 79 7.28 -10.05 -13.43
C ALA A 79 8.39 -9.87 -14.47
N LYS A 80 8.91 -10.99 -15.00
CA LYS A 80 10.04 -10.97 -15.95
C LYS A 80 9.76 -10.14 -17.20
N ALA A 81 8.53 -10.16 -17.70
CA ALA A 81 8.11 -9.35 -18.85
C ALA A 81 8.18 -7.84 -18.54
N ASN A 82 7.70 -7.44 -17.36
CA ASN A 82 7.76 -6.05 -16.92
C ASN A 82 9.19 -5.59 -16.65
N ALA A 83 10.05 -6.43 -16.06
CA ALA A 83 11.47 -6.12 -15.88
C ALA A 83 12.20 -5.94 -17.22
N ALA A 84 11.88 -6.75 -18.24
CA ALA A 84 12.45 -6.59 -19.58
C ALA A 84 11.96 -5.31 -20.26
N TYR A 85 10.66 -5.03 -20.16
CA TYR A 85 10.05 -3.80 -20.66
C TYR A 85 10.65 -2.55 -19.98
N GLU A 86 10.83 -2.60 -18.67
CA GLU A 86 11.44 -1.52 -17.90
C GLU A 86 12.86 -1.22 -18.38
N ALA A 87 13.69 -2.25 -18.55
CA ALA A 87 15.06 -2.09 -19.01
C ALA A 87 15.13 -1.47 -20.42
N GLU A 88 14.20 -1.84 -21.31
CA GLU A 88 14.10 -1.26 -22.64
C GLU A 88 13.63 0.21 -22.59
N MET A 89 12.60 0.51 -21.79
CA MET A 89 12.11 1.87 -21.62
C MET A 89 13.15 2.81 -21.00
N VAL A 90 13.89 2.32 -20.00
CA VAL A 90 15.03 3.05 -19.42
C VAL A 90 16.08 3.35 -20.49
N ARG A 91 16.40 2.39 -21.37
CA ARG A 91 17.32 2.62 -22.50
C ARG A 91 16.79 3.71 -23.44
N MET A 92 15.51 3.66 -23.82
CA MET A 92 14.89 4.67 -24.68
C MET A 92 14.89 6.08 -24.04
N MET A 93 14.65 6.17 -22.72
CA MET A 93 14.69 7.45 -22.01
C MET A 93 16.10 8.05 -21.99
N ARG A 94 17.15 7.20 -21.86
CA ARG A 94 18.54 7.65 -21.95
C ARG A 94 18.88 8.22 -23.32
N GLU A 95 18.33 7.67 -24.40
CA GLU A 95 18.53 8.19 -25.77
C GLU A 95 17.95 9.60 -25.95
N VAL A 96 16.90 9.95 -25.18
CA VAL A 96 16.27 11.29 -25.18
C VAL A 96 16.89 12.21 -24.12
N ASN A 97 18.03 11.84 -23.52
CA ASN A 97 18.71 12.58 -22.46
C ASN A 97 17.84 12.85 -21.22
N VAL A 98 16.91 11.93 -20.91
CA VAL A 98 16.14 11.96 -19.66
C VAL A 98 16.89 11.15 -18.63
N ASP A 99 16.95 11.64 -17.38
CA ASP A 99 17.45 10.86 -16.26
C ASP A 99 16.56 9.63 -16.04
N ALA A 100 17.17 8.46 -16.14
CA ALA A 100 16.47 7.18 -16.26
C ALA A 100 17.10 6.12 -15.36
N ASN A 101 17.42 6.46 -14.11
CA ASN A 101 17.72 5.44 -13.11
C ASN A 101 16.42 4.98 -12.48
N ASN A 102 16.19 3.68 -12.42
CA ASN A 102 15.03 3.14 -11.72
C ASN A 102 15.19 3.41 -10.21
N VAL A 103 14.19 4.08 -9.63
CA VAL A 103 14.12 4.42 -8.21
C VAL A 103 12.88 3.82 -7.52
N GLY A 104 12.24 2.86 -8.18
CA GLY A 104 11.14 2.07 -7.65
C GLY A 104 9.95 1.98 -8.60
N TRP A 105 8.75 1.98 -8.02
CA TRP A 105 7.52 1.76 -8.78
C TRP A 105 6.34 2.52 -8.18
N TYR A 106 5.25 2.61 -8.92
CA TYR A 106 3.99 3.14 -8.41
C TYR A 106 2.85 2.15 -8.59
N THR A 107 1.84 2.27 -7.74
CA THR A 107 0.57 1.55 -7.83
C THR A 107 -0.59 2.47 -7.53
N SER A 108 -1.69 2.30 -8.25
CA SER A 108 -2.97 2.83 -7.81
C SER A 108 -3.55 1.96 -6.69
N ALA A 109 -4.32 2.58 -5.81
CA ALA A 109 -5.10 1.93 -4.78
C ALA A 109 -6.54 2.43 -4.84
N ASN A 110 -7.46 1.62 -4.33
CA ASN A 110 -8.85 2.00 -4.16
C ASN A 110 -9.20 1.88 -2.68
N MET A 111 -9.63 2.97 -2.05
CA MET A 111 -10.08 3.00 -0.65
C MET A 111 -9.00 2.47 0.30
N GLY A 112 -7.72 2.78 0.05
CA GLY A 112 -6.63 2.28 0.89
C GLY A 112 -6.34 0.79 0.82
N ASN A 113 -6.98 0.04 -0.08
CA ASN A 113 -6.68 -1.38 -0.29
C ASN A 113 -5.41 -1.54 -1.12
N PHE A 114 -4.26 -1.59 -0.45
CA PHE A 114 -2.96 -1.84 -1.09
C PHE A 114 -2.01 -2.69 -0.24
N ILE A 115 -2.30 -2.96 1.03
CA ILE A 115 -1.40 -3.69 1.92
C ILE A 115 -1.67 -5.18 1.74
N ASN A 116 -1.04 -5.77 0.73
CA ASN A 116 -1.19 -7.18 0.39
C ASN A 116 0.17 -7.82 0.04
N MET A 117 0.20 -9.16 -0.03
CA MET A 117 1.41 -9.92 -0.32
C MET A 117 2.08 -9.48 -1.63
N ASN A 118 1.31 -9.17 -2.67
CA ASN A 118 1.86 -8.74 -3.96
C ASN A 118 2.67 -7.44 -3.83
N VAL A 119 2.16 -6.44 -3.09
CA VAL A 119 2.89 -5.19 -2.85
C VAL A 119 4.18 -5.44 -2.06
N ILE A 120 4.15 -6.32 -1.07
CA ILE A 120 5.33 -6.69 -0.28
C ILE A 120 6.37 -7.39 -1.16
N GLU A 121 5.98 -8.37 -1.96
CA GLU A 121 6.88 -9.08 -2.87
C GLU A 121 7.48 -8.16 -3.93
N ASN A 122 6.68 -7.25 -4.49
CA ASN A 122 7.16 -6.25 -5.45
C ASN A 122 8.17 -5.31 -4.79
N GLN A 123 7.84 -4.75 -3.62
CA GLN A 123 8.76 -3.86 -2.92
C GLN A 123 10.03 -4.58 -2.48
N PHE A 124 9.93 -5.84 -2.02
CA PHE A 124 11.10 -6.65 -1.71
C PHE A 124 11.95 -6.90 -2.96
N PHE A 125 11.33 -7.14 -4.12
CA PHE A 125 12.05 -7.30 -5.38
C PHE A 125 12.88 -6.07 -5.76
N TYR A 126 12.34 -4.86 -5.61
CA TYR A 126 13.08 -3.62 -5.89
C TYR A 126 14.06 -3.23 -4.77
N GLN A 127 13.80 -3.62 -3.52
CA GLN A 127 14.60 -3.21 -2.37
C GLN A 127 15.69 -4.24 -1.98
N LYS A 128 15.67 -5.46 -2.55
CA LYS A 128 16.72 -6.48 -2.31
C LYS A 128 18.02 -6.20 -3.08
N GLU A 129 17.95 -5.39 -4.14
CA GLU A 129 19.11 -5.09 -4.99
C GLU A 129 20.07 -4.14 -4.29
N MET A 130 21.35 -4.18 -4.70
CA MET A 130 22.47 -3.58 -3.96
C MET A 130 22.44 -2.04 -3.88
N ASN A 131 21.54 -1.37 -4.62
CA ASN A 131 21.33 0.07 -4.60
C ASN A 131 20.03 0.39 -3.82
N GLU A 132 20.15 0.51 -2.50
CA GLU A 132 19.06 0.62 -1.51
C GLU A 132 18.25 1.95 -1.58
N ARG A 133 17.80 2.37 -2.76
CA ARG A 133 17.14 3.67 -2.98
C ARG A 133 15.81 3.55 -3.72
N THR A 134 15.02 2.55 -3.37
CA THR A 134 13.74 2.27 -4.02
C THR A 134 12.55 2.58 -3.13
N VAL A 135 11.55 3.23 -3.72
CA VAL A 135 10.28 3.57 -3.04
C VAL A 135 9.08 3.09 -3.85
N ALA A 136 8.01 2.74 -3.15
CA ALA A 136 6.70 2.50 -3.74
C ALA A 136 5.82 3.75 -3.56
N LEU A 137 5.43 4.37 -4.67
CA LEU A 137 4.40 5.42 -4.66
C LEU A 137 3.01 4.80 -4.74
N VAL A 138 2.16 5.13 -3.77
CA VAL A 138 0.77 4.66 -3.74
C VAL A 138 -0.15 5.86 -3.96
N HIS A 139 -0.87 5.83 -5.08
CA HIS A 139 -1.89 6.81 -5.40
C HIS A 139 -3.29 6.25 -5.14
N ASP A 140 -4.00 6.79 -4.16
CA ASP A 140 -5.37 6.39 -3.88
C ASP A 140 -6.33 7.23 -4.74
N VAL A 141 -6.88 6.59 -5.79
CA VAL A 141 -7.72 7.25 -6.78
C VAL A 141 -9.02 7.72 -6.14
N SER A 142 -9.60 6.90 -5.27
CA SER A 142 -10.92 7.14 -4.74
C SER A 142 -10.91 8.12 -3.56
N ARG A 143 -9.82 8.15 -2.78
CA ARG A 143 -9.57 9.24 -1.82
C ARG A 143 -9.27 10.57 -2.53
N SER A 144 -8.50 10.53 -3.63
CA SER A 144 -8.18 11.75 -4.40
C SER A 144 -9.42 12.34 -5.08
N ALA A 145 -10.38 11.50 -5.47
CA ALA A 145 -11.68 11.95 -5.98
C ALA A 145 -12.53 12.70 -4.94
N GLN A 146 -12.26 12.54 -3.63
CA GLN A 146 -12.91 13.31 -2.56
C GLN A 146 -12.27 14.68 -2.31
N GLY A 147 -11.22 15.01 -3.07
CA GLY A 147 -10.70 16.37 -3.20
C GLY A 147 -9.24 16.57 -2.80
N SER A 148 -8.76 15.86 -1.79
CA SER A 148 -7.36 15.93 -1.39
C SER A 148 -6.54 14.89 -2.15
N LEU A 149 -5.48 15.33 -2.82
CA LEU A 149 -4.52 14.41 -3.44
C LEU A 149 -4.00 13.42 -2.40
N SER A 150 -4.16 12.13 -2.68
CA SER A 150 -3.62 11.05 -1.87
C SER A 150 -2.49 10.36 -2.64
N LEU A 151 -1.27 10.82 -2.40
CA LEU A 151 -0.04 10.23 -2.92
C LEU A 151 0.91 10.01 -1.73
N ARG A 152 1.28 8.77 -1.48
CA ARG A 152 2.11 8.39 -0.32
C ARG A 152 3.31 7.58 -0.81
N ALA A 153 4.46 7.78 -0.19
CA ALA A 153 5.68 7.03 -0.50
C ALA A 153 5.97 6.04 0.63
N PHE A 154 6.18 4.78 0.28
CA PHE A 154 6.50 3.72 1.24
C PHE A 154 7.76 2.97 0.84
N ARG A 155 8.45 2.45 1.85
CA ARG A 155 9.50 1.44 1.73
C ARG A 155 9.30 0.36 2.78
N LEU A 156 9.87 -0.83 2.57
CA LEU A 156 9.90 -1.85 3.61
C LEU A 156 10.94 -1.47 4.66
N SER A 157 10.63 -1.74 5.93
CA SER A 157 11.62 -1.52 6.99
C SER A 157 12.79 -2.51 6.84
N PRO A 158 14.02 -2.12 7.24
CA PRO A 158 15.16 -3.03 7.20
C PRO A 158 14.94 -4.31 8.03
N LYS A 159 14.21 -4.20 9.15
CA LYS A 159 13.85 -5.34 10.00
C LYS A 159 12.92 -6.32 9.26
N PHE A 160 11.91 -5.79 8.58
CA PHE A 160 10.98 -6.61 7.80
C PHE A 160 11.68 -7.25 6.60
N MET A 161 12.57 -6.53 5.91
CA MET A 161 13.37 -7.06 4.80
C MET A 161 14.20 -8.29 5.22
N ALA A 162 14.86 -8.22 6.38
CA ALA A 162 15.63 -9.34 6.93
C ALA A 162 14.74 -10.55 7.25
N ALA A 163 13.61 -10.32 7.93
CA ALA A 163 12.66 -11.38 8.28
C ALA A 163 12.03 -12.03 7.03
N PHE A 164 11.70 -11.23 6.02
CA PHE A 164 11.12 -11.70 4.77
C PHE A 164 12.11 -12.53 3.94
N LYS A 165 13.39 -12.14 3.92
CA LYS A 165 14.46 -12.90 3.25
C LYS A 165 14.66 -14.30 3.85
N GLU A 166 14.53 -14.43 5.17
CA GLU A 166 14.66 -15.72 5.86
C GLU A 166 13.36 -16.54 5.86
N ASN A 167 12.24 -15.93 5.48
CA ASN A 167 10.89 -16.51 5.52
C ASN A 167 10.51 -17.07 6.92
N LYS A 168 10.95 -16.38 7.99
CA LYS A 168 10.72 -16.80 9.38
C LYS A 168 9.61 -15.98 10.04
N PHE A 169 8.37 -16.23 9.64
CA PHE A 169 7.18 -15.60 10.22
C PHE A 169 6.45 -16.52 11.22
N THR A 170 7.23 -17.06 12.14
CA THR A 170 6.76 -17.90 13.25
C THR A 170 6.59 -17.05 14.51
N SER A 171 5.74 -17.48 15.44
CA SER A 171 5.47 -16.75 16.69
C SER A 171 6.73 -16.54 17.53
N GLU A 172 7.70 -17.48 17.48
CA GLU A 172 8.94 -17.38 18.26
C GLU A 172 9.90 -16.33 17.67
N GLU A 173 10.12 -16.35 16.35
CA GLU A 173 10.97 -15.36 15.67
C GLU A 173 10.37 -13.96 15.71
N LEU A 174 9.05 -13.81 15.60
CA LEU A 174 8.38 -12.51 15.73
C LEU A 174 8.54 -11.93 17.15
N GLN A 175 8.48 -12.77 18.19
CA GLN A 175 8.74 -12.34 19.57
C GLN A 175 10.20 -11.93 19.77
N LYS A 176 11.16 -12.71 19.23
CA LYS A 176 12.60 -12.41 19.33
C LYS A 176 12.98 -11.13 18.58
N SER A 177 12.41 -10.92 17.40
CA SER A 177 12.68 -9.74 16.57
C SER A 177 11.88 -8.50 16.99
N ASN A 178 10.85 -8.65 17.84
CA ASN A 178 9.90 -7.61 18.24
C ASN A 178 9.32 -6.86 17.02
N LEU A 179 9.06 -7.61 15.93
CA LEU A 179 8.50 -7.07 14.69
C LEU A 179 6.98 -6.96 14.85
N ARG A 180 6.45 -5.75 14.68
CA ARG A 180 5.00 -5.48 14.74
C ARG A 180 4.44 -5.17 13.36
N TYR A 181 3.11 -5.22 13.24
CA TYR A 181 2.42 -4.85 12.00
C TYR A 181 2.70 -3.40 11.55
N GLN A 182 2.96 -2.50 12.50
CA GLN A 182 3.33 -1.11 12.23
C GLN A 182 4.72 -0.97 11.59
N ASP A 183 5.62 -1.91 11.85
CA ASP A 183 7.01 -1.88 11.38
C ASP A 183 7.18 -2.45 9.97
N ILE A 184 6.10 -2.85 9.28
CA ILE A 184 6.18 -3.43 7.93
C ILE A 184 6.64 -2.34 6.93
N LEU A 185 5.93 -1.21 6.92
CA LEU A 185 6.10 -0.11 5.97
C LEU A 185 6.59 1.14 6.70
N VAL A 186 7.66 1.74 6.19
CA VAL A 186 8.11 3.08 6.57
C VAL A 186 7.59 4.06 5.54
N GLU A 187 6.83 5.05 6.00
CA GLU A 187 6.32 6.14 5.17
C GLU A 187 7.36 7.27 5.10
N LEU A 188 7.63 7.74 3.88
CA LEU A 188 8.51 8.88 3.63
C LEU A 188 7.67 10.11 3.28
N PRO A 189 8.03 11.31 3.77
CA PRO A 189 7.36 12.54 3.39
C PRO A 189 7.52 12.79 1.89
N VAL A 190 6.41 13.13 1.24
CA VAL A 190 6.34 13.44 -0.20
C VAL A 190 6.23 14.95 -0.38
N GLU A 191 7.21 15.54 -1.07
CA GLU A 191 7.19 16.94 -1.48
C GLU A 191 6.95 17.03 -2.99
N ILE A 192 6.00 17.86 -3.42
CA ILE A 192 5.76 18.12 -4.84
C ILE A 192 6.61 19.31 -5.26
N HIS A 193 7.46 19.09 -6.26
CA HIS A 193 8.33 20.12 -6.81
C HIS A 193 7.92 20.48 -8.24
N ASN A 194 8.13 21.75 -8.59
CA ASN A 194 7.99 22.28 -9.93
C ASN A 194 9.25 23.04 -10.32
N SER A 195 9.75 22.82 -11.53
CA SER A 195 10.75 23.70 -12.11
C SER A 195 10.20 25.13 -12.30
N HIS A 196 11.09 26.13 -12.28
CA HIS A 196 10.70 27.52 -12.51
C HIS A 196 10.01 27.77 -13.87
N LEU A 197 10.35 26.97 -14.90
CA LEU A 197 9.69 27.01 -16.21
C LEU A 197 8.23 26.57 -16.11
N ILE A 198 7.96 25.46 -15.41
CA ILE A 198 6.59 24.98 -15.18
C ILE A 198 5.80 26.00 -14.36
N THR A 199 6.41 26.56 -13.30
CA THR A 199 5.78 27.62 -12.51
C THR A 199 5.43 28.84 -13.35
N SER A 200 6.35 29.28 -14.22
CA SER A 200 6.09 30.41 -15.15
C SER A 200 4.97 30.08 -16.14
N PHE A 201 4.94 28.84 -16.65
CA PHE A 201 3.88 28.37 -17.54
C PHE A 201 2.52 28.35 -16.83
N ILE A 202 2.46 27.88 -15.58
CA ILE A 202 1.23 27.90 -14.77
C ILE A 202 0.73 29.34 -14.57
N HIS A 203 1.64 30.30 -14.37
CA HIS A 203 1.26 31.72 -14.26
C HIS A 203 0.75 32.34 -15.58
N GLN A 204 1.05 31.75 -16.73
CA GLN A 204 0.53 32.19 -18.03
C GLN A 204 -0.85 31.59 -18.34
N LEU A 205 -1.25 30.53 -17.64
CA LEU A 205 -2.57 29.94 -17.81
C LEU A 205 -3.64 30.93 -17.34
N GLN A 206 -4.63 31.18 -18.21
CA GLN A 206 -5.71 32.12 -17.92
C GLN A 206 -6.54 31.60 -16.74
N THR A 207 -6.47 32.30 -15.62
CA THR A 207 -7.40 32.11 -14.51
C THR A 207 -8.72 32.78 -14.91
N PRO A 208 -9.88 32.09 -14.85
CA PRO A 208 -11.15 32.75 -15.11
C PRO A 208 -11.30 33.92 -14.11
N THR A 209 -11.43 35.13 -14.64
CA THR A 209 -11.67 36.33 -13.84
C THR A 209 -12.93 36.12 -13.01
N GLN A 210 -12.85 36.26 -11.68
CA GLN A 210 -14.06 36.25 -10.85
C GLN A 210 -14.98 37.36 -11.34
N ALA A 211 -16.18 36.99 -11.78
CA ALA A 211 -17.19 37.98 -12.16
C ALA A 211 -17.49 38.83 -10.91
N THR A 212 -17.38 40.14 -11.05
CA THR A 212 -18.06 41.05 -10.13
C THR A 212 -19.55 40.71 -10.12
N PRO A 213 -20.25 40.83 -8.98
CA PRO A 213 -21.68 40.53 -8.90
C PRO A 213 -22.46 41.59 -9.68
N SER A 214 -22.52 41.46 -10.99
CA SER A 214 -23.29 42.32 -11.87
C SER A 214 -24.12 41.44 -12.80
N ASP A 215 -25.42 41.48 -12.50
CA ASP A 215 -26.58 40.93 -13.19
C ASP A 215 -26.68 39.40 -13.32
N LEU A 216 -27.70 38.86 -12.65
CA LEU A 216 -28.20 37.51 -12.88
C LEU A 216 -28.48 37.34 -14.38
N PRO A 217 -28.02 36.25 -15.02
CA PRO A 217 -28.25 36.05 -16.44
C PRO A 217 -29.76 35.97 -16.72
N PRO A 218 -30.25 36.61 -17.80
CA PRO A 218 -31.68 36.74 -18.07
C PRO A 218 -32.34 35.43 -18.53
N SER A 219 -31.55 34.41 -18.87
CA SER A 219 -32.06 33.09 -19.29
C SER A 219 -31.00 31.99 -19.13
N LEU A 220 -31.46 30.73 -19.07
CA LEU A 220 -30.60 29.54 -18.97
C LEU A 220 -29.69 29.38 -20.19
N ALA A 221 -30.17 29.74 -21.40
CA ALA A 221 -29.36 29.74 -22.62
C ALA A 221 -28.23 30.80 -22.59
N ALA A 222 -28.46 31.95 -21.94
CA ALA A 222 -27.42 32.96 -21.74
C ALA A 222 -26.35 32.50 -20.73
N LEU A 223 -26.73 31.67 -19.74
CA LEU A 223 -25.80 31.05 -18.81
C LEU A 223 -24.91 30.02 -19.52
N GLU A 224 -25.48 29.09 -20.29
CA GLU A 224 -24.76 28.01 -21.00
C GLU A 224 -23.84 28.51 -22.12
N SER A 225 -24.24 29.57 -22.82
CA SER A 225 -23.43 30.19 -23.87
C SER A 225 -22.36 31.15 -23.34
N SER A 226 -22.43 31.49 -22.05
CA SER A 226 -21.47 32.40 -21.44
C SER A 226 -20.07 31.80 -21.38
N GLN A 227 -19.06 32.67 -21.40
CA GLN A 227 -17.67 32.30 -21.18
C GLN A 227 -17.44 31.68 -19.79
N TYR A 228 -18.41 31.80 -18.87
CA TYR A 228 -18.41 31.25 -17.51
C TYR A 228 -18.85 29.77 -17.44
N ALA A 229 -19.67 29.29 -18.39
CA ALA A 229 -20.07 27.88 -18.46
C ALA A 229 -18.98 26.97 -19.04
N LYS A 230 -18.00 27.56 -19.74
CA LYS A 230 -16.78 26.87 -20.14
C LYS A 230 -15.85 26.80 -18.93
N SER A 231 -16.02 25.76 -18.11
CA SER A 231 -15.11 25.45 -17.01
C SER A 231 -13.66 25.47 -17.52
N SER A 232 -12.91 26.50 -17.11
CA SER A 232 -11.47 26.53 -17.33
C SER A 232 -10.83 25.43 -16.50
N VAL A 233 -9.71 24.86 -16.96
CA VAL A 233 -8.92 23.88 -16.18
C VAL A 233 -8.51 24.43 -14.81
N LEU A 234 -8.46 25.76 -14.67
CA LEU A 234 -8.15 26.47 -13.42
C LEU A 234 -9.38 27.08 -12.72
N ALA A 235 -10.60 26.72 -13.13
CA ALA A 235 -11.79 27.12 -12.40
C ALA A 235 -11.74 26.55 -10.97
N PRO A 236 -12.17 27.31 -9.95
CA PRO A 236 -12.19 26.81 -8.59
C PRO A 236 -13.06 25.54 -8.52
N ASN A 237 -12.45 24.43 -8.08
CA ASN A 237 -13.17 23.19 -7.87
C ASN A 237 -13.83 23.20 -6.47
N PHE A 238 -15.16 23.12 -6.44
CA PHE A 238 -15.94 23.05 -5.20
C PHE A 238 -16.22 21.62 -4.71
N ASP A 239 -15.78 20.58 -5.43
CA ASP A 239 -15.92 19.17 -5.04
C ASP A 239 -15.33 18.92 -3.64
N ASN A 240 -14.24 19.62 -3.30
CA ASN A 240 -13.60 19.58 -1.99
C ASN A 240 -14.56 20.00 -0.85
N LEU A 241 -15.59 20.80 -1.15
CA LEU A 241 -16.60 21.25 -0.20
C LEU A 241 -17.88 20.40 -0.23
N SER A 242 -17.94 19.36 -1.07
CA SER A 242 -19.07 18.44 -1.06
C SER A 242 -19.23 17.78 0.32
N LEU A 243 -20.48 17.76 0.78
CA LEU A 243 -20.94 17.11 1.99
C LEU A 243 -21.53 15.72 1.72
N SER A 244 -21.42 15.16 0.53
CA SER A 244 -21.90 13.80 0.25
C SER A 244 -21.03 12.76 0.98
N ILE A 245 -21.49 12.29 2.14
CA ILE A 245 -20.74 11.43 3.06
C ILE A 245 -20.89 9.94 2.69
N ASP A 246 -22.09 9.56 2.26
CA ASP A 246 -22.59 8.19 2.45
C ASP A 246 -21.86 7.13 1.60
N PRO A 247 -21.67 7.28 0.26
CA PRO A 247 -21.13 6.19 -0.55
C PRO A 247 -19.66 5.86 -0.29
N PHE A 248 -18.88 6.83 0.18
CA PHE A 248 -17.47 6.65 0.51
C PHE A 248 -17.32 6.00 1.90
N LEU A 249 -18.06 6.51 2.89
CA LEU A 249 -17.97 6.00 4.25
C LEU A 249 -18.53 4.58 4.36
N GLU A 250 -19.68 4.30 3.74
CA GLU A 250 -20.30 2.97 3.70
C GLU A 250 -19.32 1.93 3.17
N LYS A 251 -18.74 2.16 1.99
CA LYS A 251 -17.77 1.23 1.40
C LYS A 251 -16.49 1.06 2.23
N ASN A 252 -15.99 2.11 2.87
CA ASN A 252 -14.82 1.96 3.76
C ASN A 252 -15.16 1.13 5.00
N CYS A 253 -16.37 1.28 5.55
CA CYS A 253 -16.86 0.46 6.65
C CYS A 253 -17.02 -1.01 6.22
N ASP A 254 -17.56 -1.28 5.03
CA ASP A 254 -17.67 -2.64 4.49
C ASP A 254 -16.28 -3.29 4.34
N LEU A 255 -15.32 -2.57 3.75
CA LEU A 255 -13.95 -3.06 3.59
C LEU A 255 -13.24 -3.30 4.94
N LEU A 256 -13.53 -2.47 5.94
CA LEU A 256 -13.04 -2.66 7.30
C LEU A 256 -13.65 -3.91 7.95
N LEU A 257 -14.96 -4.13 7.77
CA LEU A 257 -15.64 -5.32 8.27
C LEU A 257 -15.07 -6.60 7.64
N ASP A 258 -14.91 -6.62 6.31
CA ASP A 258 -14.29 -7.74 5.59
C ASP A 258 -12.88 -8.05 6.14
N SER A 259 -12.07 -7.02 6.38
CA SER A 259 -10.72 -7.19 6.94
C SER A 259 -10.74 -7.70 8.39
N ILE A 260 -11.73 -7.30 9.19
CA ILE A 260 -11.94 -7.85 10.55
C ILE A 260 -12.36 -9.33 10.50
N GLU A 261 -13.22 -9.72 9.56
CA GLU A 261 -13.62 -11.11 9.37
C GLU A 261 -12.44 -11.99 8.95
N VAL A 262 -11.59 -11.51 8.05
CA VAL A 262 -10.32 -12.16 7.70
C VAL A 262 -9.43 -12.30 8.94
N HIS A 263 -9.32 -11.26 9.78
CA HIS A 263 -8.53 -11.31 11.00
C HIS A 263 -9.06 -12.38 11.98
N HIS A 264 -10.39 -12.48 12.10
CA HIS A 264 -11.04 -13.49 12.92
C HIS A 264 -10.78 -14.91 12.39
N THR A 265 -10.86 -15.10 11.07
CA THR A 265 -10.57 -16.38 10.41
C THR A 265 -9.13 -16.83 10.66
N GLU A 266 -8.15 -15.93 10.48
CA GLU A 266 -6.75 -16.21 10.77
C GLU A 266 -6.50 -16.52 12.25
N THR A 267 -7.19 -15.81 13.15
CA THR A 267 -7.12 -16.09 14.59
C THR A 267 -7.66 -17.48 14.91
N ASN A 268 -8.78 -17.88 14.30
CA ASN A 268 -9.35 -19.21 14.49
C ASN A 268 -8.44 -20.33 13.96
N ASN A 269 -7.78 -20.11 12.82
CA ASN A 269 -6.79 -21.03 12.25
C ASN A 269 -5.61 -21.22 13.23
N PHE A 270 -5.09 -20.13 13.79
CA PHE A 270 -4.01 -20.20 14.79
C PHE A 270 -4.45 -20.90 16.08
N GLN A 271 -5.67 -20.63 16.58
CA GLN A 271 -6.19 -21.33 17.75
C GLN A 271 -6.37 -22.83 17.50
N TYR A 272 -6.79 -23.23 16.29
CA TYR A 272 -6.86 -24.65 15.92
C TYR A 272 -5.48 -25.30 15.96
N TYR A 273 -4.47 -24.65 15.38
CA TYR A 273 -3.07 -25.08 15.47
C TYR A 273 -2.63 -25.25 16.93
N GLN A 274 -2.87 -24.25 17.79
CA GLN A 274 -2.49 -24.28 19.20
C GLN A 274 -3.15 -25.44 19.96
N ARG A 275 -4.44 -25.72 19.72
CA ARG A 275 -5.13 -26.89 20.30
C ARG A 275 -4.54 -28.21 19.81
N SER A 276 -4.17 -28.29 18.53
CA SER A 276 -3.54 -29.49 17.96
C SER A 276 -2.16 -29.74 18.55
N LEU A 277 -1.34 -28.69 18.65
CA LEU A 277 -0.02 -28.73 19.27
C LEU A 277 -0.09 -29.19 20.73
N ALA A 278 -1.02 -28.62 21.51
CA ALA A 278 -1.21 -28.98 22.91
C ALA A 278 -1.59 -30.47 23.09
N ARG A 279 -2.41 -31.03 22.19
CA ARG A 279 -2.77 -32.46 22.22
C ARG A 279 -1.57 -33.36 21.93
N GLU A 280 -0.75 -33.02 20.93
CA GLU A 280 0.44 -33.80 20.62
C GLU A 280 1.51 -33.67 21.71
N GLN A 281 1.70 -32.47 22.27
CA GLN A 281 2.59 -32.27 23.43
C GLN A 281 2.14 -33.07 24.66
N ALA A 282 0.83 -33.18 24.91
CA ALA A 282 0.31 -34.01 26.00
C ALA A 282 0.59 -35.50 25.77
N LYS A 283 0.47 -36.00 24.55
CA LYS A 283 0.83 -37.39 24.19
C LYS A 283 2.33 -37.65 24.37
N ILE A 284 3.18 -36.72 23.92
CA ILE A 284 4.63 -36.81 24.08
C ILE A 284 5.00 -36.83 25.57
N THR A 285 4.42 -35.93 26.36
CA THR A 285 4.66 -35.85 27.82
C THR A 285 4.21 -37.13 28.53
N ALA A 286 3.04 -37.67 28.18
CA ALA A 286 2.55 -38.93 28.72
C ALA A 286 3.46 -40.12 28.35
N TRP A 287 3.94 -40.16 27.09
CA TRP A 287 4.90 -41.17 26.63
C TRP A 287 6.23 -41.06 27.40
N GLN A 288 6.78 -39.86 27.54
CA GLN A 288 8.03 -39.60 28.26
C GLN A 288 7.91 -40.01 29.75
N ASN A 289 6.79 -39.66 30.39
CA ASN A 289 6.53 -40.05 31.78
C ASN A 289 6.45 -41.57 31.93
N LYS A 290 5.75 -42.26 31.01
CA LYS A 290 5.67 -43.72 31.01
C LYS A 290 7.05 -44.35 30.77
N ARG A 291 7.87 -43.78 29.88
CA ARG A 291 9.21 -44.27 29.60
C ARG A 291 10.15 -44.09 30.79
N LYS A 292 10.03 -42.96 31.48
CA LYS A 292 10.81 -42.64 32.70
C LYS A 292 10.48 -43.59 33.85
N THR A 293 9.21 -43.92 34.07
CA THR A 293 8.82 -44.89 35.11
C THR A 293 9.27 -46.31 34.76
N GLU A 294 9.23 -46.70 33.48
CA GLU A 294 9.74 -47.97 32.98
C GLU A 294 11.28 -48.09 33.11
N ASN A 295 11.99 -47.00 32.84
CA ASN A 295 13.45 -46.92 33.01
C ASN A 295 13.85 -46.99 34.50
N ALA A 296 13.09 -46.37 35.39
CA ALA A 296 13.31 -46.45 36.83
C ALA A 296 13.15 -47.88 37.37
N SER A 297 12.15 -48.63 36.88
CA SER A 297 11.96 -50.03 37.27
C SER A 297 13.05 -50.95 36.69
N ARG A 298 13.47 -50.73 35.44
CA ARG A 298 14.61 -51.47 34.84
C ARG A 298 15.93 -51.21 35.55
N ALA A 299 16.18 -49.98 35.99
CA ALA A 299 17.37 -49.65 36.78
C ALA A 299 17.40 -50.43 38.10
N ALA A 300 16.26 -50.55 38.80
CA ALA A 300 16.14 -51.36 40.02
C ALA A 300 16.40 -52.86 39.75
N LEU A 301 16.00 -53.35 38.57
CA LEU A 301 16.22 -54.72 38.10
C LEU A 301 17.60 -54.94 37.43
N LYS A 302 18.49 -53.95 37.43
CA LYS A 302 19.81 -53.97 36.75
C LYS A 302 19.76 -54.32 35.26
N GLN A 303 18.66 -53.97 34.59
CA GLN A 303 18.53 -54.11 33.13
C GLN A 303 18.96 -52.82 32.42
N PRO A 304 19.42 -52.90 31.15
CA PRO A 304 19.78 -51.72 30.38
C PRO A 304 18.56 -50.79 30.16
N LEU A 305 18.83 -49.48 30.27
CA LEU A 305 17.83 -48.42 30.10
C LEU A 305 17.42 -48.33 28.63
N LEU A 306 16.13 -48.02 28.39
CA LEU A 306 15.65 -47.79 27.05
C LEU A 306 15.87 -46.33 26.64
N PRO A 307 16.13 -46.05 25.34
CA PRO A 307 16.37 -44.71 24.85
C PRO A 307 15.16 -43.79 25.07
N GLU A 308 15.45 -42.56 25.50
CA GLU A 308 14.42 -41.55 25.77
C GLU A 308 14.08 -40.70 24.54
N ASP A 309 14.79 -40.86 23.41
CA ASP A 309 14.63 -40.02 22.21
C ASP A 309 13.70 -40.60 21.13
N GLU A 310 13.18 -41.83 21.33
CA GLU A 310 12.33 -42.50 20.33
C GLU A 310 11.04 -41.72 20.00
N TRP A 311 10.55 -40.88 20.91
CA TRP A 311 9.37 -40.05 20.68
C TRP A 311 9.52 -39.09 19.50
N GLN A 312 10.74 -38.63 19.18
CA GLN A 312 10.99 -37.73 18.05
C GLN A 312 10.69 -38.38 16.69
N ARG A 313 10.79 -39.71 16.61
CA ARG A 313 10.41 -40.48 15.42
C ARG A 313 8.94 -40.88 15.42
N LEU A 314 8.38 -41.09 16.61
CA LEU A 314 7.01 -41.58 16.80
C LEU A 314 5.96 -40.47 16.67
N PHE A 315 6.26 -39.26 17.11
CA PHE A 315 5.34 -38.12 17.10
C PHE A 315 5.80 -37.05 16.12
N LYS A 316 4.92 -36.62 15.23
CA LYS A 316 5.14 -35.49 14.32
C LYS A 316 4.35 -34.29 14.83
N LEU A 317 5.06 -33.22 15.20
CA LEU A 317 4.39 -31.99 15.64
C LEU A 317 3.73 -31.30 14.43
N PRO A 318 2.54 -30.69 14.62
CA PRO A 318 1.94 -29.84 13.61
C PRO A 318 2.87 -28.68 13.23
N GLN A 319 2.90 -28.31 11.95
CA GLN A 319 3.63 -27.13 11.47
C GLN A 319 2.84 -25.86 11.80
N GLU A 320 3.56 -24.83 12.24
CA GLU A 320 2.95 -23.53 12.55
C GLU A 320 2.50 -22.83 11.25
N PRO A 321 1.27 -22.29 11.17
CA PRO A 321 0.89 -21.44 10.06
C PRO A 321 1.67 -20.13 10.09
N SER A 322 2.08 -19.63 8.92
CA SER A 322 2.77 -18.33 8.81
C SER A 322 1.91 -17.21 9.40
N ARG A 323 2.52 -16.36 10.22
CA ARG A 323 1.85 -15.21 10.83
C ARG A 323 1.86 -13.96 9.93
N LEU A 324 2.50 -14.04 8.76
CA LEU A 324 2.66 -12.91 7.85
C LEU A 324 1.31 -12.37 7.36
N ASP A 325 0.41 -13.23 6.90
CA ASP A 325 -0.89 -12.80 6.37
C ASP A 325 -1.75 -12.12 7.44
N SER A 326 -1.73 -12.67 8.66
CA SER A 326 -2.36 -12.06 9.83
C SER A 326 -1.79 -10.67 10.12
N MET A 327 -0.46 -10.50 10.03
CA MET A 327 0.22 -9.23 10.27
C MET A 327 -0.10 -8.19 9.19
N LEU A 328 -0.14 -8.58 7.90
CA LEU A 328 -0.52 -7.71 6.80
C LEU A 328 -1.97 -7.26 6.92
N ASN A 329 -2.87 -8.20 7.25
CA ASN A 329 -4.27 -7.88 7.45
C ASN A 329 -4.48 -6.93 8.64
N SER A 330 -3.79 -7.13 9.77
CA SER A 330 -3.84 -6.18 10.89
C SER A 330 -3.37 -4.77 10.50
N ARG A 331 -2.37 -4.67 9.62
CA ARG A 331 -1.93 -3.37 9.08
C ARG A 331 -2.98 -2.76 8.14
N GLN A 332 -3.67 -3.57 7.35
CA GLN A 332 -4.76 -3.14 6.48
C GLN A 332 -5.98 -2.63 7.29
N VAL A 333 -6.36 -3.30 8.38
CA VAL A 333 -7.39 -2.83 9.33
C VAL A 333 -7.04 -1.44 9.86
N GLU A 334 -5.80 -1.23 10.31
CA GLU A 334 -5.35 0.09 10.78
C GLU A 334 -5.42 1.15 9.67
N GLN A 335 -5.08 0.79 8.43
CA GLN A 335 -5.15 1.70 7.29
C GLN A 335 -6.59 2.16 7.03
N TYR A 336 -7.57 1.26 7.04
CA TYR A 336 -8.98 1.63 6.90
C TYR A 336 -9.46 2.50 8.07
N ALA A 337 -9.11 2.14 9.31
CA ALA A 337 -9.47 2.93 10.49
C ALA A 337 -8.94 4.39 10.39
N ARG A 338 -7.66 4.56 10.03
CA ARG A 338 -7.08 5.91 9.83
C ARG A 338 -7.73 6.68 8.69
N GLN A 339 -8.21 6.00 7.65
CA GLN A 339 -8.93 6.64 6.55
C GLN A 339 -10.29 7.15 6.99
N VAL A 340 -11.03 6.36 7.77
CA VAL A 340 -12.29 6.79 8.39
C VAL A 340 -12.06 7.99 9.30
N ASP A 341 -11.06 7.95 10.19
CA ASP A 341 -10.73 9.07 11.07
C ASP A 341 -10.40 10.35 10.28
N SER A 342 -9.57 10.23 9.24
CA SER A 342 -9.21 11.36 8.37
C SER A 342 -10.42 11.92 7.62
N PHE A 343 -11.31 11.05 7.16
CA PHE A 343 -12.51 11.44 6.43
C PHE A 343 -13.53 12.14 7.34
N VAL A 344 -13.76 11.61 8.55
CA VAL A 344 -14.61 12.24 9.57
C VAL A 344 -14.06 13.61 9.96
N SER A 345 -12.76 13.71 10.25
CA SER A 345 -12.11 14.99 10.59
C SER A 345 -12.31 16.06 9.52
N ALA A 346 -12.08 15.72 8.25
CA ALA A 346 -12.29 16.63 7.13
C ALA A 346 -13.77 17.02 6.98
N THR A 347 -14.68 16.05 7.07
CA THR A 347 -16.12 16.26 6.90
C THR A 347 -16.72 17.11 8.02
N THR A 348 -16.30 16.89 9.27
CA THR A 348 -16.69 17.72 10.41
C THR A 348 -16.27 19.18 10.19
N GLY A 349 -15.05 19.42 9.68
CA GLY A 349 -14.61 20.76 9.29
C GLY A 349 -15.54 21.41 8.24
N LYS A 350 -15.93 20.68 7.20
CA LYS A 350 -16.88 21.15 6.18
C LYS A 350 -18.25 21.47 6.79
N MET A 351 -18.77 20.60 7.66
CA MET A 351 -20.06 20.82 8.34
C MET A 351 -20.04 22.10 9.21
N PHE A 352 -18.97 22.33 9.98
CA PHE A 352 -18.83 23.54 10.78
C PHE A 352 -18.75 24.80 9.91
N ALA A 353 -18.04 24.73 8.77
CA ALA A 353 -17.98 25.85 7.82
C ALA A 353 -19.37 26.18 7.25
N VAL A 354 -20.16 25.17 6.88
CA VAL A 354 -21.54 25.35 6.41
C VAL A 354 -22.43 25.91 7.54
N LYS A 355 -22.34 25.37 8.75
CA LYS A 355 -23.10 25.88 9.90
C LYS A 355 -22.79 27.36 10.18
N GLY A 356 -21.51 27.75 10.17
CA GLY A 356 -21.09 29.14 10.41
C GLY A 356 -21.62 30.11 9.36
N ASN A 357 -21.71 29.67 8.09
CA ASN A 357 -22.29 30.47 7.02
C ASN A 357 -23.82 30.54 7.06
N LEU A 358 -24.50 29.48 7.49
CA LEU A 358 -25.96 29.45 7.63
C LEU A 358 -26.46 30.22 8.86
N LEU A 359 -25.67 30.27 9.94
CA LEU A 359 -26.01 30.91 11.20
C LEU A 359 -24.91 31.92 11.62
N PRO A 360 -24.73 33.02 10.85
CA PRO A 360 -23.72 34.01 11.16
C PRO A 360 -24.01 34.68 12.52
N GLY A 361 -23.12 34.50 13.50
CA GLY A 361 -23.17 35.16 14.82
C GLY A 361 -23.48 34.24 16.01
N GLU A 362 -23.94 33.00 15.81
CA GLU A 362 -24.15 32.04 16.92
C GLU A 362 -22.86 31.36 17.38
N THR A 363 -21.85 31.27 16.52
CA THR A 363 -20.54 30.63 16.82
C THR A 363 -19.51 31.58 17.43
N ALA A 364 -19.83 32.87 17.57
CA ALA A 364 -18.92 33.92 18.04
C ALA A 364 -19.05 34.26 19.53
N LYS A 365 -19.66 33.38 20.34
CA LYS A 365 -19.76 33.56 21.81
C LYS A 365 -18.86 32.60 22.56
#